data_AF-A0A7S4J1A7-F1
#
_entry.id   AF-A0A7S4J1A7-F1
#
_cell.length_a   1.000
_cell.length_b   1.000
_cell.length_c   1.000
_cell.angle_alpha   90.00
_cell.angle_beta   90.00
_cell.angle_gamma   90.00
#
_symmetry.space_group_name_H-M   'P 1'
#
loop_
_entity.id
_entity.type
_entity.pdbx_description
1 polymer ?
#
loop_
_entity_poly.entity_id
_entity_poly.type
_entity_poly.pdbx_seq_one_letter_code
_entity_poly.pdbx_strand_id
1 'polypeptide(L)'
;QLTAALYGDHAIVGHVFRGYNNPFGKRPTASYKWTQLTLTKLRSAVALVGKPPRFIVEVGSFAGGSALVLGRYAKELGTGAAGTHAPPVLCIDTWLGDTNMALGRVESKLMDKRWGQPTLYHQFLTNLVAANLT
;
A
#
# COMPACT_ATOMS: atom_id res chain seq x y z
N GLN A 1 17.06 14.62 -10.73
CA GLN A 1 15.95 14.83 -11.68
C GLN A 1 14.93 13.69 -11.64
N LEU A 2 15.31 12.42 -11.83
CA LEU A 2 14.37 11.28 -11.77
C LEU A 2 13.72 11.08 -10.37
N THR A 3 14.52 11.13 -9.30
CA THR A 3 14.02 10.98 -7.91
C THR A 3 13.00 12.06 -7.56
N ALA A 4 13.26 13.31 -7.93
CA ALA A 4 12.33 14.42 -7.72
C ALA A 4 11.03 14.24 -8.53
N ALA A 5 11.14 13.76 -9.77
CA ALA A 5 9.97 13.48 -10.62
C ALA A 5 9.10 12.32 -10.08
N LEU A 6 9.71 11.29 -9.48
CA LEU A 6 9.01 10.12 -8.96
C LEU A 6 8.50 10.30 -7.53
N TYR A 7 9.23 11.04 -6.71
CA TYR A 7 9.06 11.06 -5.25
C TYR A 7 8.95 12.47 -4.64
N GLY A 8 9.03 13.52 -5.47
CA GLY A 8 8.97 14.92 -5.08
C GLY A 8 10.33 15.51 -4.67
N ASP A 9 10.38 16.84 -4.64
CA ASP A 9 11.62 17.61 -4.41
C ASP A 9 12.18 17.47 -2.98
N HIS A 10 11.37 16.92 -2.07
CA HIS A 10 11.74 16.69 -0.67
C HIS A 10 11.92 15.20 -0.32
N ALA A 11 12.09 14.33 -1.32
CA ALA A 11 12.41 12.93 -1.08
C ALA A 11 13.75 12.78 -0.35
N ILE A 12 13.76 12.06 0.78
CA ILE A 12 14.96 11.81 1.58
C ILE A 12 15.32 10.33 1.43
N VAL A 13 16.62 10.01 1.33
CA VAL A 13 17.09 8.61 1.34
C VAL A 13 16.60 7.92 2.62
N GLY A 14 15.94 6.77 2.46
CA GLY A 14 15.30 6.05 3.57
C GLY A 14 13.87 6.50 3.90
N HIS A 15 13.41 7.63 3.35
CA HIS A 15 12.04 8.17 3.48
C HIS A 15 11.56 8.71 2.13
N VAL A 16 11.65 7.86 1.11
CA VAL A 16 11.48 8.27 -0.28
C VAL A 16 10.09 8.85 -0.55
N PHE A 17 9.05 8.43 0.18
CA PHE A 17 7.68 8.95 -0.01
C PHE A 17 7.35 10.18 0.85
N ARG A 18 8.27 10.66 1.70
CA ARG A 18 8.05 11.86 2.53
C ARG A 18 7.76 13.11 1.68
N GLY A 19 8.30 13.15 0.46
CA GLY A 19 8.07 14.22 -0.52
C GLY A 19 6.94 13.96 -1.50
N TYR A 20 6.19 12.86 -1.36
CA TYR A 20 5.19 12.45 -2.34
C TYR A 20 4.17 13.58 -2.59
N ASN A 21 4.22 14.14 -3.81
CA ASN A 21 3.29 15.14 -4.26
C ASN A 21 2.09 14.42 -4.88
N ASN A 22 0.91 14.52 -4.25
CA ASN A 22 -0.35 13.89 -4.66
C ASN A 22 -0.91 14.58 -5.91
N PRO A 23 -0.50 14.19 -7.14
CA PRO A 23 -0.67 15.02 -8.32
C PRO A 23 -2.10 15.01 -8.84
N PHE A 24 -2.91 14.07 -8.35
CA PHE A 24 -4.30 13.87 -8.73
C PHE A 24 -5.29 14.35 -7.66
N GLY A 25 -4.80 14.93 -6.55
CA GLY A 25 -5.65 15.41 -5.46
C GLY A 25 -6.47 14.30 -4.81
N LYS A 26 -5.94 13.07 -4.76
CA LYS A 26 -6.59 11.92 -4.13
C LYS A 26 -6.85 12.19 -2.65
N ARG A 27 -7.97 11.71 -2.14
CA ARG A 27 -8.26 11.72 -0.70
C ARG A 27 -7.98 10.33 -0.12
N PRO A 28 -7.42 10.21 1.08
CA PRO A 28 -7.28 8.92 1.73
C PRO A 28 -8.64 8.24 1.85
N THR A 29 -8.70 6.98 1.42
CA THR A 29 -9.87 6.11 1.56
C THR A 29 -9.52 4.99 2.51
N ALA A 30 -10.04 5.06 3.74
CA ALA A 30 -9.72 4.10 4.79
C ALA A 30 -10.34 2.70 4.56
N SER A 31 -11.30 2.56 3.63
CA SER A 31 -11.96 1.30 3.33
C SER A 31 -11.94 0.99 1.84
N TYR A 32 -11.42 -0.20 1.53
CA TYR A 32 -11.64 -0.85 0.24
C TYR A 32 -12.53 -2.05 0.51
N LYS A 33 -13.81 -1.99 0.10
CA LYS A 33 -14.83 -3.00 0.48
C LYS A 33 -14.51 -4.43 0.06
N TRP A 34 -13.54 -4.61 -0.85
CA TRP A 34 -13.18 -5.91 -1.38
C TRP A 34 -11.95 -6.54 -0.71
N THR A 35 -11.23 -5.83 0.17
CA THR A 35 -10.20 -6.51 0.96
C THR A 35 -10.86 -7.45 1.96
N GLN A 36 -10.48 -8.72 1.88
CA GLN A 36 -10.93 -9.73 2.83
C GLN A 36 -9.93 -9.92 3.97
N LEU A 37 -8.75 -9.30 3.88
CA LEU A 37 -7.72 -9.38 4.91
C LEU A 37 -8.07 -8.44 6.07
N THR A 38 -8.16 -8.99 7.27
CA THR A 38 -8.32 -8.25 8.52
C THR A 38 -7.16 -8.56 9.45
N LEU A 39 -6.92 -7.69 10.44
CA LEU A 39 -5.87 -7.90 11.42
C LEU A 39 -6.06 -9.22 12.19
N THR A 40 -7.31 -9.58 12.49
CA THR A 40 -7.66 -10.87 13.12
C THR A 40 -7.24 -12.05 12.26
N LYS A 41 -7.62 -12.06 10.97
CA LYS A 41 -7.25 -13.16 10.05
C LYS A 41 -5.73 -13.28 9.92
N LEU A 42 -5.03 -12.15 9.82
CA LEU A 42 -3.57 -12.11 9.75
C LEU A 42 -2.93 -12.69 11.01
N ARG A 43 -3.39 -12.29 12.20
CA ARG A 43 -2.89 -12.81 13.49
C ARG A 43 -3.14 -14.31 13.63
N SER A 44 -4.32 -14.79 13.25
CA SER A 44 -4.62 -16.23 13.23
C SER A 44 -3.68 -16.99 12.29
N ALA A 45 -3.43 -16.47 11.09
CA ALA A 45 -2.50 -17.09 10.15
C ALA A 45 -1.06 -17.16 10.70
N VAL A 46 -0.56 -16.07 11.30
CA VAL A 46 0.78 -16.06 11.91
C VAL A 46 0.88 -17.01 13.10
N ALA A 47 -0.16 -17.08 13.94
CA ALA A 47 -0.22 -18.01 15.07
C ALA A 47 -0.13 -19.48 14.62
N LEU A 48 -0.80 -19.83 13.51
CA LEU A 48 -0.72 -21.18 12.92
C LEU A 48 0.69 -21.52 12.40
N VAL A 49 1.42 -20.53 11.87
CA VAL A 49 2.82 -20.70 11.45
C VAL A 49 3.77 -20.79 12.66
N GLY A 50 3.38 -20.23 13.80
CA GLY A 50 4.12 -20.33 15.07
C GLY A 50 5.37 -19.43 15.15
N LYS A 51 5.60 -18.54 14.17
CA LYS A 51 6.72 -17.60 14.16
C LYS A 51 6.31 -16.26 13.56
N PRO A 52 6.74 -15.12 14.14
CA PRO A 52 6.47 -13.81 13.55
C PRO A 52 7.20 -13.66 12.20
N PRO A 53 6.60 -12.97 11.21
CA PRO A 53 7.26 -12.73 9.94
C PRO A 53 8.44 -11.76 10.10
N ARG A 54 9.53 -12.02 9.37
CA ARG A 54 10.69 -11.11 9.25
C ARG A 54 10.64 -10.26 7.99
N PHE A 55 9.79 -10.63 7.05
CA PHE A 55 9.60 -9.99 5.75
C PHE A 55 8.19 -10.36 5.27
N ILE A 56 7.45 -9.39 4.73
CA ILE A 56 6.09 -9.61 4.22
C ILE A 56 6.06 -9.21 2.75
N VAL A 57 5.52 -10.10 1.89
CA VAL A 57 5.25 -9.80 0.48
C VAL A 57 3.75 -9.80 0.25
N GLU A 58 3.26 -8.77 -0.41
CA GLU A 58 1.91 -8.69 -0.94
C GLU A 58 1.96 -8.58 -2.46
N VAL A 59 1.15 -9.39 -3.15
CA VAL A 59 0.96 -9.32 -4.60
C VAL A 59 -0.50 -8.98 -4.86
N GLY A 60 -0.75 -7.87 -5.56
CA GLY A 60 -2.10 -7.34 -5.80
C GLY A 60 -2.58 -6.42 -4.68
N SER A 61 -1.85 -5.33 -4.43
CA SER A 61 -2.17 -4.35 -3.38
C SER A 61 -3.35 -3.43 -3.71
N PHE A 62 -3.68 -3.25 -5.00
CA PHE A 62 -4.74 -2.38 -5.49
C PHE A 62 -4.65 -0.96 -4.87
N ALA A 63 -5.70 -0.51 -4.16
CA ALA A 63 -5.76 0.76 -3.45
C ALA A 63 -5.14 0.70 -2.03
N GLY A 64 -4.59 -0.45 -1.62
CA GLY A 64 -3.82 -0.61 -0.37
C GLY A 64 -4.63 -1.09 0.83
N GLY A 65 -5.86 -1.58 0.67
CA GLY A 65 -6.70 -2.00 1.80
C GLY A 65 -6.04 -3.08 2.68
N SER A 66 -5.48 -4.12 2.07
CA SER A 66 -4.72 -5.17 2.75
C SER A 66 -3.30 -4.70 3.13
N ALA A 67 -2.63 -3.91 2.30
CA ALA A 67 -1.35 -3.28 2.62
C ALA A 67 -1.39 -2.47 3.94
N LEU A 68 -2.48 -1.73 4.18
CA LEU A 68 -2.72 -1.00 5.42
C LEU A 68 -2.76 -1.94 6.64
N VAL A 69 -3.41 -3.10 6.50
CA VAL A 69 -3.48 -4.11 7.56
C VAL A 69 -2.10 -4.73 7.82
N LEU A 70 -1.38 -5.10 6.76
CA LEU A 70 -0.04 -5.67 6.84
C LEU A 70 0.96 -4.69 7.46
N GLY A 71 0.96 -3.43 7.03
CA GLY A 71 1.85 -2.40 7.54
C GLY A 71 1.59 -2.05 9.00
N ARG A 72 0.32 -1.97 9.42
CA ARG A 72 -0.02 -1.79 10.84
C ARG A 72 0.47 -2.95 11.69
N TYR A 73 0.25 -4.18 11.23
CA TYR A 73 0.73 -5.38 11.91
C TYR A 73 2.27 -5.41 12.01
N ALA A 74 2.98 -5.08 10.94
CA ALA A 74 4.44 -4.98 10.94
C ALA A 74 4.94 -3.92 11.94
N LYS A 75 4.29 -2.75 11.97
CA LYS A 75 4.60 -1.68 12.92
C LYS A 75 4.40 -2.14 14.37
N GLU A 76 3.29 -2.84 14.66
CA GLU A 76 3.02 -3.43 15.98
C GLU A 76 4.13 -4.39 16.42
N LEU A 77 4.60 -5.28 15.53
CA LEU A 77 5.70 -6.19 15.79
C LEU A 77 7.01 -5.46 16.13
N GLY A 78 7.32 -4.37 15.42
CA GLY A 78 8.52 -3.56 15.67
C GLY A 78 8.45 -2.74 16.95
N THR A 79 7.27 -2.28 17.37
CA THR A 79 7.10 -1.51 18.61
C THR A 79 7.04 -2.37 19.87
N GLY A 80 6.62 -3.63 19.76
CA GLY A 80 6.39 -4.51 20.91
C GLY A 80 7.62 -5.28 21.40
N ALA A 81 8.65 -5.41 20.58
CA ALA A 81 9.89 -6.10 20.93
C ALA A 81 11.00 -5.07 21.14
N ALA A 82 11.51 -5.00 22.38
CA ALA A 82 12.62 -4.13 22.76
C ALA A 82 13.85 -4.38 21.87
N GLY A 83 13.98 -3.61 20.78
CA GLY A 83 15.15 -3.60 19.91
C GLY A 83 15.00 -4.25 18.53
N THR A 84 13.83 -4.72 18.09
CA THR A 84 13.67 -5.25 16.71
C THR A 84 13.05 -4.23 15.77
N HIS A 85 13.67 -4.00 14.62
CA HIS A 85 13.06 -3.22 13.53
C HIS A 85 11.78 -3.91 13.03
N ALA A 86 10.75 -3.11 12.70
CA ALA A 86 9.54 -3.62 12.07
C ALA A 86 9.90 -4.39 10.78
N PRO A 87 9.30 -5.58 10.52
CA PRO A 87 9.56 -6.30 9.29
C PRO A 87 9.12 -5.45 8.10
N PRO A 88 9.95 -5.32 7.05
CA PRO A 88 9.55 -4.59 5.86
C PRO A 88 8.40 -5.30 5.14
N VAL A 89 7.53 -4.50 4.52
CA VAL A 89 6.39 -4.96 3.71
C VAL A 89 6.61 -4.54 2.26
N LEU A 90 6.80 -5.51 1.37
CA LEU A 90 6.94 -5.29 -0.07
C LEU A 90 5.60 -5.48 -0.76
N CYS A 91 5.06 -4.40 -1.32
CA CYS A 91 3.81 -4.38 -2.08
C CYS A 91 4.12 -4.41 -3.58
N ILE A 92 3.63 -5.42 -4.29
CA ILE A 92 3.83 -5.62 -5.73
C ILE A 92 2.47 -5.55 -6.42
N ASP A 93 2.30 -4.57 -7.29
CA ASP A 93 1.12 -4.44 -8.14
C ASP A 93 1.52 -3.79 -9.47
N THR A 94 0.69 -3.96 -10.49
CA THR A 94 0.80 -3.19 -11.72
C THR A 94 0.21 -1.79 -11.53
N TRP A 95 -0.77 -1.66 -10.63
CA TRP A 95 -1.69 -0.53 -10.47
C TRP A 95 -2.43 -0.14 -11.75
N LEU A 96 -2.41 -1.01 -12.76
CA LEU A 96 -3.13 -0.86 -14.03
C LEU A 96 -4.47 -1.60 -14.04
N GLY A 97 -4.78 -2.30 -12.95
CA GLY A 97 -5.94 -3.18 -12.84
C GLY A 97 -5.74 -4.47 -13.63
N ASP A 98 -6.74 -5.33 -13.63
CA ASP A 98 -6.76 -6.49 -14.52
C ASP A 98 -7.25 -6.11 -15.93
N THR A 99 -7.22 -7.07 -16.85
CA THR A 99 -7.70 -6.87 -18.23
C THR A 99 -9.17 -6.47 -18.31
N ASN A 100 -10.02 -6.94 -17.39
CA ASN A 100 -11.44 -6.59 -17.36
C ASN A 100 -11.65 -5.14 -16.93
N MET A 101 -10.90 -4.67 -15.94
CA MET A 101 -10.91 -3.27 -15.50
C MET A 101 -10.32 -2.35 -16.57
N ALA A 102 -9.24 -2.78 -17.23
CA ALA A 102 -8.61 -2.05 -18.31
C ALA A 102 -9.55 -1.87 -19.51
N LEU A 103 -10.25 -2.93 -19.91
CA LEU A 103 -11.20 -2.95 -21.03
C LEU A 103 -12.59 -2.38 -20.70
N GLY A 104 -12.80 -1.88 -19.48
CA GLY A 104 -14.07 -1.24 -19.10
C GLY A 104 -15.20 -2.22 -18.77
N ARG A 105 -14.91 -3.51 -18.62
CA ARG A 105 -15.91 -4.57 -18.45
C ARG A 105 -16.41 -4.70 -17.00
N VAL A 106 -15.53 -4.44 -16.03
CA VAL A 106 -15.84 -4.56 -14.59
C VAL A 106 -15.16 -3.43 -13.83
N GLU A 107 -15.89 -2.79 -12.92
CA GLU A 107 -15.36 -1.86 -11.90
C GLU A 107 -14.38 -0.79 -12.44
N SER A 108 -14.54 -0.38 -13.70
CA SER A 108 -13.62 0.52 -14.39
C SER A 108 -13.52 1.91 -13.75
N LYS A 109 -14.58 2.32 -13.04
CA LYS A 109 -14.62 3.55 -12.24
C LYS A 109 -13.60 3.54 -11.10
N LEU A 110 -13.28 2.36 -10.53
CA LEU A 110 -12.27 2.24 -9.47
C LEU A 110 -10.85 2.58 -9.96
N MET A 111 -10.61 2.49 -11.27
CA MET A 111 -9.33 2.86 -11.87
C MET A 111 -9.12 4.37 -11.94
N ASP A 112 -10.20 5.17 -11.83
CA ASP A 112 -10.24 6.63 -11.93
C ASP A 112 -9.24 7.16 -12.98
N LYS A 113 -9.39 6.67 -14.22
CA LYS A 113 -8.43 6.97 -15.29
C LYS A 113 -8.46 8.46 -15.62
N ARG A 114 -7.28 9.09 -15.69
CA ARG A 114 -7.11 10.47 -16.14
C ARG A 114 -6.09 10.50 -17.27
N TRP A 115 -6.46 11.15 -18.39
CA TRP A 115 -5.64 11.19 -19.60
C TRP A 115 -5.22 9.79 -20.10
N GLY A 116 -6.14 8.82 -19.98
CA GLY A 116 -5.91 7.43 -20.39
C GLY A 116 -5.15 6.56 -19.37
N GLN A 117 -4.63 7.15 -18.29
CA GLN A 117 -3.82 6.44 -17.30
C GLN A 117 -4.61 6.18 -16.00
N PRO A 118 -4.61 4.94 -15.48
CA PRO A 118 -5.04 4.64 -14.12
C PRO A 118 -4.35 5.51 -13.08
N THR A 119 -5.11 5.95 -12.08
CA THR A 119 -4.56 6.75 -10.95
C THR A 119 -4.51 5.94 -9.65
N LEU A 120 -4.59 4.61 -9.76
CA LEU A 120 -4.70 3.68 -8.63
C LEU A 120 -3.42 3.66 -7.78
N TYR A 121 -2.24 3.72 -8.39
CA TYR A 121 -0.96 3.84 -7.67
C TYR A 121 -0.95 5.06 -6.73
N HIS A 122 -1.50 6.17 -7.21
CA HIS A 122 -1.58 7.40 -6.43
C HIS A 122 -2.57 7.27 -5.27
N GLN A 123 -3.69 6.57 -5.47
CA GLN A 123 -4.61 6.26 -4.38
C GLN A 123 -3.96 5.36 -3.32
N PHE A 124 -3.21 4.34 -3.76
CA PHE A 124 -2.42 3.47 -2.88
C PHE A 124 -1.44 4.30 -2.04
N LEU A 125 -0.56 5.09 -2.67
CA LEU A 125 0.41 5.90 -1.94
C LEU A 125 -0.26 6.90 -0.99
N THR A 126 -1.32 7.59 -1.42
CA THR A 126 -2.07 8.50 -0.55
C THR A 126 -2.61 7.79 0.69
N ASN A 127 -3.09 6.55 0.56
CA ASN A 127 -3.56 5.77 1.69
C ASN A 127 -2.42 5.38 2.65
N LEU A 128 -1.28 4.94 2.10
CA LEU A 128 -0.13 4.49 2.90
C LEU A 128 0.55 5.66 3.64
N VAL A 129 0.71 6.81 2.98
CA VAL A 129 1.24 8.04 3.59
C VAL A 129 0.32 8.52 4.70
N ALA A 130 -1.00 8.57 4.46
CA ALA A 130 -1.97 8.97 5.48
C ALA A 130 -1.99 8.03 6.70
N ALA A 131 -1.60 6.77 6.53
CA ALA A 131 -1.47 5.80 7.60
C ALA A 131 -0.09 5.79 8.29
N ASN A 132 0.85 6.64 7.85
CA ASN A 132 2.22 6.71 8.35
C ASN A 132 2.94 5.34 8.26
N LEU A 133 2.91 4.75 7.06
CA LEU A 133 3.47 3.45 6.69
C LEU A 133 4.53 3.52 5.58
N THR A 134 5.10 4.70 5.33
CA THR A 134 6.06 4.97 4.24
C THR A 134 7.25 5.78 4.70
#